data_AF-A0A7D5SXP9-F1
#
_entry.id   AF-A0A7D5SXP9-F1
#
_cell.length_a   1.000
_cell.length_b   1.000
_cell.length_c   1.000
_cell.angle_alpha   90.00
_cell.angle_beta   90.00
_cell.angle_gamma   90.00
#
_symmetry.space_group_name_H-M   'P 1'
#
loop_
_entity.id
_entity.type
_entity.pdbx_description
1 polymer ?
#
loop_
_entity_poly.entity_id
_entity_poly.type
_entity_poly.pdbx_seq_one_letter_code
_entity_poly.pdbx_strand_id
1 'polypeptide(L)'
;MRVTREDLDGTQIQRLVVTEPRETDHYVGECAGYLCPECMQADETLDQIWHDEDCSLAGEHGRDHYDELVPDVPGRSTPEFDEAHPITVVEFAETEGRGGLHEGEVLAFMCHCGNLDEDVFEVVHDQACGIADETEDPLTDHSDVPVSPPMD
;
A
#
# COMPACT_ATOMS: atom_id res chain seq x y z
N MET A 1 -12.52 -5.81 4.03
CA MET A 1 -13.32 -5.82 2.79
C MET A 1 -13.08 -7.14 2.06
N ARG A 2 -14.03 -7.67 1.28
CA ARG A 2 -13.80 -8.86 0.45
C ARG A 2 -13.83 -8.55 -1.03
N VAL A 3 -12.98 -9.23 -1.79
CA VAL A 3 -12.80 -9.03 -3.23
C VAL A 3 -12.76 -10.35 -4.01
N THR A 4 -13.14 -10.30 -5.28
CA THR A 4 -12.83 -11.32 -6.29
C THR A 4 -11.78 -10.79 -7.26
N ARG A 5 -11.15 -11.67 -8.03
CA ARG A 5 -10.21 -11.30 -9.09
C ARG A 5 -10.89 -11.34 -10.44
N GLU A 6 -10.64 -10.33 -11.27
CA GLU A 6 -11.06 -10.30 -12.66
C GLU A 6 -9.84 -10.11 -13.56
N ASP A 7 -9.74 -10.92 -14.62
CA ASP A 7 -8.68 -10.79 -15.62
C ASP A 7 -8.83 -9.47 -16.39
N LEU A 8 -7.70 -8.83 -16.68
CA LEU A 8 -7.64 -7.66 -17.54
C LEU A 8 -7.21 -8.04 -18.95
N ASP A 9 -7.85 -7.43 -19.95
CA ASP A 9 -7.49 -7.68 -21.34
C ASP A 9 -6.07 -7.15 -21.64
N GLY A 10 -5.19 -8.04 -22.06
CA GLY A 10 -3.86 -7.68 -22.56
C GLY A 10 -2.74 -7.64 -21.50
N THR A 11 -3.01 -8.05 -20.26
CA THR A 11 -1.99 -8.25 -19.21
C THR A 11 -2.29 -9.50 -18.38
N GLN A 12 -1.30 -9.99 -17.63
CA GLN A 12 -1.49 -11.05 -16.64
C GLN A 12 -1.93 -10.49 -15.27
N ILE A 13 -1.90 -9.18 -15.08
CA ILE A 13 -2.40 -8.52 -13.86
C ILE A 13 -3.91 -8.64 -13.76
N GLN A 14 -4.39 -8.87 -12.54
CA GLN A 14 -5.80 -9.01 -12.23
C GLN A 14 -6.32 -7.82 -11.43
N ARG A 15 -7.59 -7.47 -11.67
CA ARG A 15 -8.30 -6.44 -10.93
C ARG A 15 -8.94 -7.04 -9.68
N LEU A 16 -8.76 -6.40 -8.53
CA LEU A 16 -9.45 -6.74 -7.29
C LEU A 16 -10.81 -6.02 -7.28
N VAL A 17 -11.90 -6.79 -7.36
CA VAL A 17 -13.26 -6.27 -7.46
C VAL A 17 -14.01 -6.52 -6.16
N VAL A 18 -14.52 -5.45 -5.55
CA VAL A 18 -15.22 -5.50 -4.27
C VAL A 18 -16.50 -6.31 -4.39
N THR A 19 -16.65 -7.32 -3.54
CA THR A 19 -17.87 -8.14 -3.43
C THR A 19 -18.61 -7.92 -2.12
N GLU A 20 -17.88 -7.64 -1.03
CA GLU A 20 -18.45 -7.27 0.26
C GLU A 20 -17.68 -6.07 0.85
N PRO A 21 -18.18 -4.83 0.68
CA PRO A 21 -17.61 -3.68 1.35
C PRO A 21 -17.83 -3.80 2.87
N ARG A 22 -16.84 -3.39 3.67
CA ARG A 22 -16.92 -3.36 5.14
C ARG A 22 -16.26 -2.10 5.64
N GLU A 23 -16.99 -1.28 6.39
CA GLU A 23 -16.47 -0.13 7.16
C GLU A 23 -15.71 0.94 6.35
N THR A 24 -15.77 0.87 5.01
CA THR A 24 -15.17 1.81 4.05
C THR A 24 -16.21 2.46 3.15
N ASP A 25 -15.85 3.54 2.46
CA ASP A 25 -16.67 4.20 1.43
C ASP A 25 -16.63 3.45 0.07
N HIS A 26 -16.47 2.12 0.08
CA HIS A 26 -16.42 1.29 -1.12
C HIS A 26 -17.77 0.66 -1.47
N TYR A 27 -17.95 0.36 -2.75
CA TYR A 27 -19.17 -0.23 -3.30
C TYR A 27 -18.91 -1.56 -3.99
N VAL A 28 -19.92 -2.44 -3.98
CA VAL A 28 -19.86 -3.70 -4.73
C VAL A 28 -19.64 -3.42 -6.22
N GLY A 29 -18.67 -4.11 -6.83
CA GLY A 29 -18.26 -3.94 -8.22
C GLY A 29 -17.18 -2.89 -8.45
N GLU A 30 -16.79 -2.15 -7.42
CA GLU A 30 -15.68 -1.19 -7.47
C GLU A 30 -14.33 -1.92 -7.58
N CYS A 31 -13.37 -1.26 -8.23
CA CYS A 31 -11.97 -1.70 -8.26
C CYS A 31 -11.28 -1.25 -6.97
N ALA A 32 -10.86 -2.19 -6.14
CA ALA A 32 -10.08 -1.90 -4.93
C ALA A 32 -8.58 -1.75 -5.23
N GLY A 33 -8.09 -2.34 -6.31
CA GLY A 33 -6.67 -2.34 -6.66
C GLY A 33 -6.37 -3.40 -7.71
N TYR A 34 -5.08 -3.68 -7.87
CA TYR A 34 -4.55 -4.60 -8.87
C TYR A 34 -3.62 -5.61 -8.18
N LEU A 35 -3.53 -6.82 -8.72
CA LEU A 35 -2.77 -7.92 -8.15
C LEU A 35 -2.02 -8.69 -9.23
N CYS A 36 -0.74 -8.96 -9.00
CA CYS A 36 0.00 -9.95 -9.78
C CYS A 36 -0.33 -11.37 -9.30
N PRO A 37 -0.91 -12.26 -10.13
CA PRO A 37 -1.21 -13.63 -9.71
C PRO A 37 0.04 -14.53 -9.60
N GLU A 38 1.21 -14.07 -10.06
CA GLU A 38 2.47 -14.84 -10.01
C GLU A 38 3.22 -14.62 -8.70
N CYS A 39 3.46 -13.36 -8.32
CA CYS A 39 4.20 -12.98 -7.12
C CYS A 39 3.32 -12.46 -5.99
N MET A 40 2.00 -12.36 -6.19
CA MET A 40 1.03 -11.92 -5.19
C MET A 40 1.18 -10.47 -4.69
N GLN A 41 2.03 -9.69 -5.35
CA GLN A 41 2.19 -8.26 -5.09
C GLN A 41 0.96 -7.48 -5.56
N ALA A 42 0.55 -6.48 -4.80
CA ALA A 42 -0.69 -5.75 -5.00
C ALA A 42 -0.52 -4.24 -4.76
N ASP A 43 -1.20 -3.43 -5.55
CA ASP A 43 -1.15 -1.96 -5.40
C ASP A 43 -2.50 -1.33 -5.81
N GLU A 44 -2.79 -0.12 -5.35
CA GLU A 44 -3.99 0.62 -5.75
C GLU A 44 -4.03 0.93 -7.26
N THR A 45 -2.88 1.10 -7.92
CA THR A 45 -2.81 1.31 -9.37
C THR A 45 -1.96 0.28 -10.10
N LEU A 46 -2.36 0.00 -11.35
CA LEU A 46 -1.62 -0.92 -12.23
C LEU A 46 -0.17 -0.47 -12.47
N ASP A 47 0.06 0.84 -12.51
CA ASP A 47 1.38 1.41 -12.81
C ASP A 47 2.33 1.36 -11.61
N GLN A 48 1.82 1.09 -10.41
CA GLN A 48 2.60 1.09 -9.17
C GLN A 48 2.96 -0.32 -8.67
N ILE A 49 2.29 -1.39 -9.15
CA ILE A 49 2.64 -2.77 -8.76
C ILE A 49 4.14 -3.01 -8.94
N TRP A 50 4.79 -3.29 -7.82
CA TRP A 50 6.13 -3.81 -7.81
C TRP A 50 6.07 -5.34 -7.86
N HIS A 51 7.03 -5.96 -8.54
CA HIS A 51 7.12 -7.40 -8.69
C HIS A 51 8.38 -7.89 -7.99
N ASP A 52 8.27 -9.09 -7.38
CA ASP A 52 9.44 -9.86 -6.95
C ASP A 52 10.48 -9.98 -8.08
N GLU A 53 11.76 -9.98 -7.71
CA GLU A 53 12.88 -10.02 -8.68
C GLU A 53 12.82 -11.21 -9.65
N ASP A 54 12.24 -12.33 -9.19
CA ASP A 54 12.10 -13.56 -9.96
C ASP A 54 10.75 -13.68 -10.72
N CYS A 55 9.87 -12.69 -10.60
CA CYS A 55 8.59 -12.66 -11.31
C CYS A 55 8.78 -12.45 -12.82
N SER A 56 7.96 -13.10 -13.65
CA SER A 56 8.09 -12.96 -15.10
C SER A 56 7.69 -11.57 -15.61
N LEU A 57 6.93 -10.83 -14.81
CA LEU A 57 6.46 -9.45 -15.07
C LEU A 57 7.38 -8.38 -14.46
N ALA A 58 8.50 -8.78 -13.85
CA ALA A 58 9.42 -7.85 -13.22
C ALA A 58 9.92 -6.77 -14.21
N GLY A 59 9.59 -5.52 -13.93
CA GLY A 59 9.94 -4.34 -14.75
C GLY A 59 8.90 -3.90 -15.77
N GLU A 60 7.71 -4.52 -15.83
CA GLU A 60 6.59 -4.04 -16.68
C GLU A 60 5.79 -2.89 -16.02
N HIS A 61 5.81 -2.81 -14.68
CA HIS A 61 5.08 -1.85 -13.83
C HIS A 61 5.99 -1.37 -12.67
N GLY A 62 5.65 -0.25 -12.03
CA GLY A 62 6.28 0.23 -10.78
C GLY A 62 7.68 0.86 -10.89
N ARG A 63 8.47 0.55 -11.92
CA ARG A 63 9.89 0.98 -12.02
C ARG A 63 10.09 2.50 -11.97
N ASP A 64 9.25 3.25 -12.68
CA ASP A 64 9.40 4.71 -12.81
C ASP A 64 8.96 5.48 -11.54
N HIS A 65 8.14 4.87 -10.67
CA HIS A 65 7.60 5.53 -9.47
C HIS A 65 8.53 5.42 -8.25
N TYR A 66 9.33 4.36 -8.15
CA TYR A 66 10.20 4.10 -7.00
C TYR A 66 11.70 4.32 -7.25
N ASP A 67 12.17 4.39 -8.51
CA ASP A 67 13.58 4.70 -8.82
C ASP A 67 14.02 6.10 -8.30
N GLU A 68 13.06 7.01 -8.06
CA GLU A 68 13.28 8.32 -7.45
C GLU A 68 12.88 8.41 -5.96
N LEU A 69 12.27 7.36 -5.40
CA LEU A 69 11.91 7.31 -3.98
C LEU A 69 13.16 7.06 -3.14
N VAL A 70 13.81 8.16 -2.78
CA VAL A 70 14.78 8.20 -1.69
C VAL A 70 13.99 8.10 -0.39
N PRO A 71 14.33 7.20 0.55
CA PRO A 71 13.70 7.14 1.87
C PRO A 71 13.60 8.55 2.45
N ASP A 72 12.40 8.95 2.85
CA ASP A 72 12.10 10.34 3.12
C ASP A 72 12.94 10.86 4.29
N VAL A 73 13.94 11.69 3.95
CA VAL A 73 14.82 12.49 4.82
C VAL A 73 15.73 11.72 5.81
N PRO A 74 17.08 11.74 5.60
CA PRO A 74 18.02 11.33 6.64
C PRO A 74 17.77 12.08 7.96
N GLY A 75 17.30 11.37 8.98
CA GLY A 75 17.00 11.92 10.30
C GLY A 75 15.51 12.11 10.63
N ARG A 76 14.58 11.71 9.75
CA ARG A 76 13.16 11.57 10.10
C ARG A 76 12.79 10.08 10.20
N SER A 77 11.90 9.75 11.11
CA SER A 77 11.30 8.41 11.16
C SER A 77 10.36 8.26 9.97
N THR A 78 10.50 7.17 9.23
CA THR A 78 9.39 6.62 8.43
C THR A 78 8.15 6.62 9.33
N PRO A 79 6.97 7.08 8.86
CA PRO A 79 5.75 6.99 9.65
C PRO A 79 5.61 5.57 10.17
N GLU A 80 5.73 5.38 11.49
CA GLU A 80 5.53 4.05 12.06
C GLU A 80 4.03 3.73 11.95
N PHE A 81 3.73 2.55 11.41
CA PHE A 81 2.39 2.00 11.43
C PHE A 81 1.86 2.00 12.87
N ASP A 82 0.81 2.78 13.15
CA ASP A 82 0.13 2.76 14.43
C ASP A 82 -1.03 1.75 14.37
N GLU A 83 -0.88 0.65 15.12
CA GLU A 83 -1.83 -0.46 15.25
C GLU A 83 -3.24 -0.03 15.70
N ALA A 84 -3.40 1.17 16.28
CA ALA A 84 -4.70 1.72 16.65
C ALA A 84 -5.48 2.27 15.45
N HIS A 85 -4.84 2.49 14.30
CA HIS A 85 -5.50 3.01 13.10
C HIS A 85 -6.27 1.92 12.35
N PRO A 86 -7.52 2.22 11.94
CA PRO A 86 -8.32 1.27 11.20
C PRO A 86 -7.75 1.08 9.78
N ILE A 87 -7.09 -0.05 9.56
CA ILE A 87 -6.72 -0.56 8.23
C ILE A 87 -7.77 -1.53 7.74
N THR A 88 -8.15 -1.38 6.48
CA THR A 88 -9.03 -2.33 5.82
C THR A 88 -8.21 -3.50 5.31
N VAL A 89 -8.39 -4.66 5.93
CA VAL A 89 -7.84 -5.93 5.41
C VAL A 89 -8.64 -6.33 4.17
N VAL A 90 -7.98 -6.53 3.04
CA VAL A 90 -8.56 -6.97 1.77
C VAL A 90 -8.42 -8.49 1.68
N GLU A 91 -9.54 -9.20 1.77
CA GLU A 91 -9.58 -10.65 1.80
C GLU A 91 -10.19 -11.22 0.51
N PHE A 92 -9.70 -12.37 0.08
CA PHE A 92 -10.28 -13.07 -1.05
C PHE A 92 -11.65 -13.67 -0.70
N ALA A 93 -12.63 -13.48 -1.59
CA ALA A 93 -14.03 -13.78 -1.30
C ALA A 93 -14.43 -15.25 -1.49
N GLU A 94 -13.67 -16.03 -2.26
CA GLU A 94 -14.07 -17.39 -2.64
C GLU A 94 -12.86 -18.34 -2.55
N THR A 95 -13.08 -19.65 -2.51
CA THR A 95 -11.97 -20.61 -2.65
C THR A 95 -11.85 -21.03 -4.10
N GLU A 96 -10.67 -20.86 -4.67
CA GLU A 96 -10.34 -21.32 -6.00
C GLU A 96 -10.05 -22.83 -6.04
N GLY A 97 -9.92 -23.36 -7.26
CA GLY A 97 -9.55 -24.75 -7.49
C GLY A 97 -8.19 -25.11 -6.89
N ARG A 98 -7.72 -26.32 -7.21
CA ARG A 98 -6.50 -26.87 -6.61
C ARG A 98 -5.28 -25.96 -6.86
N GLY A 99 -4.74 -25.38 -5.78
CA GLY A 99 -3.54 -24.54 -5.80
C GLY A 99 -3.80 -23.04 -6.03
N GLY A 100 -5.07 -22.61 -6.03
CA GLY A 100 -5.44 -21.20 -6.03
C GLY A 100 -5.67 -20.66 -4.60
N LEU A 101 -6.18 -19.44 -4.54
CA LEU A 101 -6.45 -18.73 -3.29
C LEU A 101 -7.59 -19.35 -2.49
N HIS A 102 -7.51 -19.23 -1.18
CA HIS A 102 -8.54 -19.68 -0.26
C HIS A 102 -9.46 -18.54 0.17
N GLU A 103 -10.70 -18.90 0.50
CA GLU A 103 -11.64 -17.95 1.07
C GLU A 103 -11.08 -17.36 2.38
N GLY A 104 -11.07 -16.03 2.49
CA GLY A 104 -10.54 -15.32 3.64
C GLY A 104 -9.02 -15.13 3.64
N GLU A 105 -8.33 -15.54 2.58
CA GLU A 105 -6.91 -15.27 2.42
C GLU A 105 -6.66 -13.75 2.26
N VAL A 106 -5.70 -13.21 3.00
CA VAL A 106 -5.36 -11.78 2.96
C VAL A 106 -4.54 -11.51 1.72
N LEU A 107 -4.99 -10.55 0.92
CA LEU A 107 -4.33 -10.15 -0.33
C LEU A 107 -3.61 -8.82 -0.20
N ALA A 108 -4.18 -7.89 0.55
CA ALA A 108 -3.65 -6.54 0.69
C ALA A 108 -4.22 -5.83 1.92
N PHE A 109 -3.63 -4.69 2.21
CA PHE A 109 -4.01 -3.77 3.27
C PHE A 109 -4.30 -2.41 2.66
N MET A 110 -5.43 -1.81 3.02
CA MET A 110 -5.87 -0.56 2.44
C MET A 110 -6.11 0.49 3.53
N CYS A 111 -5.50 1.65 3.35
CA CYS A 111 -5.76 2.82 4.17
C CYS A 111 -7.11 3.46 3.81
N HIS A 112 -7.71 4.20 4.73
CA HIS A 112 -8.91 5.00 4.44
C HIS A 112 -8.72 6.03 3.33
N CYS A 113 -7.48 6.43 3.02
CA CYS A 113 -7.18 7.33 1.90
C CYS A 113 -7.25 6.64 0.53
N GLY A 114 -7.38 5.31 0.49
CA GLY A 114 -7.50 4.51 -0.73
C GLY A 114 -6.20 3.80 -1.14
N ASN A 115 -5.06 4.18 -0.57
CA ASN A 115 -3.77 3.55 -0.90
C ASN A 115 -3.74 2.12 -0.34
N LEU A 116 -3.19 1.22 -1.14
CA LEU A 116 -3.25 -0.22 -0.94
C LEU A 116 -1.92 -0.84 -1.28
N ASP A 117 -1.48 -1.76 -0.43
CA ASP A 117 -0.27 -2.55 -0.65
C ASP A 117 -0.43 -3.97 -0.08
N GLU A 118 0.33 -4.95 -0.54
CA GLU A 118 0.32 -6.29 0.07
C GLU A 118 0.95 -6.34 1.46
N ASP A 119 1.85 -5.40 1.79
CA ASP A 119 2.40 -5.23 3.12
C ASP A 119 1.89 -3.93 3.77
N VAL A 120 1.40 -4.02 5.01
CA VAL A 120 0.96 -2.87 5.81
C VAL A 120 2.05 -1.79 5.89
N PHE A 121 3.32 -2.18 5.97
CA PHE A 121 4.44 -1.24 6.09
C PHE A 121 4.73 -0.46 4.80
N GLU A 122 4.25 -0.95 3.66
CA GLU A 122 4.48 -0.37 2.33
C GLU A 122 3.33 0.54 1.88
N VAL A 123 2.22 0.57 2.63
CA VAL A 123 1.12 1.52 2.41
C VAL A 123 1.60 2.96 2.65
N VAL A 124 2.03 3.64 1.58
CA VAL A 124 2.38 5.06 1.59
C VAL A 124 1.10 5.89 1.64
N HIS A 125 1.03 6.93 2.48
CA HIS A 125 -0.15 7.80 2.58
C HIS A 125 -0.03 9.06 1.72
N ASP A 126 -1.13 9.45 1.08
CA ASP A 126 -1.23 10.75 0.43
C ASP A 126 -1.18 11.92 1.44
N GLN A 127 -0.68 13.09 1.00
CA GLN A 127 -0.56 14.29 1.85
C GLN A 127 -1.90 14.79 2.45
N ALA A 128 -3.04 14.35 1.93
CA ALA A 128 -4.36 14.70 2.44
C ALA A 128 -4.93 13.64 3.41
N CYS A 129 -4.20 12.56 3.65
CA CYS A 129 -4.56 11.51 4.59
C CYS A 129 -4.45 12.05 6.02
N GLY A 130 -5.49 11.86 6.83
CA GLY A 130 -5.45 12.28 8.24
C GLY A 130 -4.31 11.64 9.03
N ILE A 131 -3.82 10.47 8.58
CA ILE A 131 -2.69 9.75 9.16
C ILE A 131 -1.33 10.30 8.69
N ALA A 132 -1.26 10.90 7.49
CA ALA A 132 -0.02 11.50 6.99
C ALA A 132 0.42 12.73 7.80
N ASP A 133 -0.53 13.41 8.46
CA ASP A 133 -0.31 14.60 9.29
C ASP A 133 -0.15 14.28 10.80
N GLU A 134 -0.33 13.03 11.26
CA GLU A 134 -0.24 12.68 12.69
C GLU A 134 1.20 12.59 13.23
N THR A 135 2.21 12.84 12.40
CA THR A 135 3.57 13.13 12.87
C THR A 135 3.69 14.59 13.32
N GLU A 136 2.92 15.01 14.33
CA GLU A 136 3.36 16.15 15.16
C GLU A 136 4.57 15.69 15.97
N ASP A 137 5.75 16.02 15.44
CA ASP A 137 7.08 15.82 16.01
C ASP A 137 7.14 16.19 17.51
N PRO A 138 7.31 15.22 18.43
CA PRO A 138 7.50 15.54 19.85
C PRO A 138 8.90 16.12 20.14
N LEU A 139 9.77 16.32 19.13
CA LEU A 139 11.16 16.74 19.34
C LEU A 139 11.53 18.09 18.72
N THR A 140 10.60 18.88 18.17
CA THR A 140 10.84 20.32 18.02
C THR A 140 10.61 21.07 19.34
N ASP A 141 11.31 20.66 20.41
CA ASP A 141 11.68 21.65 21.42
C ASP A 141 12.83 22.48 20.80
N HIS A 142 12.48 23.65 20.28
CA HIS A 142 13.44 24.62 19.72
C HIS A 142 14.46 25.16 20.76
N SER A 143 14.58 24.53 21.93
CA SER A 143 15.50 24.90 23.02
C SER A 143 16.90 24.28 22.93
N ASP A 144 17.12 23.22 22.14
CA ASP A 144 18.36 22.41 22.24
C ASP A 144 19.27 22.42 21.00
N VAL A 145 19.23 23.47 20.16
CA VAL A 145 20.31 23.70 19.19
C VAL A 145 21.47 24.41 19.89
N PRO A 146 22.62 23.76 20.15
CA PRO A 146 23.79 24.47 20.62
C PRO A 146 24.24 25.45 19.53
N VAL A 147 24.06 26.74 19.80
CA VAL A 147 24.62 27.82 18.97
C VAL A 147 26.13 27.64 18.99
N SER A 148 26.70 27.23 17.85
CA SER A 148 28.16 27.20 17.69
C SER A 148 28.71 28.59 17.98
N PRO A 149 29.76 28.74 18.79
CA PRO A 149 30.26 30.05 19.15
C PRO A 149 30.80 30.76 17.90
N PRO A 150 30.69 32.10 17.85
CA PRO A 150 31.23 32.87 16.73
C PRO A 150 32.74 32.65 16.65
N MET A 151 33.20 32.30 15.45
CA MET A 151 34.62 32.24 15.13
C MET A 151 35.13 33.69 15.00
N ASP A 152 36.05 34.08 15.89
CA ASP A 152 36.84 35.32 15.80
C ASP A 152 37.82 35.30 14.61
#